data_AF-A0A7Y5KCZ3-F1
#
_entry.id   AF-A0A7Y5KCZ3-F1
#
_cell.length_a   1.000
_cell.length_b   1.000
_cell.length_c   1.000
_cell.angle_alpha   90.00
_cell.angle_beta   90.00
_cell.angle_gamma   90.00
#
_symmetry.space_group_name_H-M   'P 1'
#
loop_
_entity.id
_entity.type
_entity.pdbx_description
1 polymer ?
#
loop_
_entity_poly.entity_id
_entity_poly.type
_entity_poly.pdbx_seq_one_letter_code
_entity_poly.pdbx_strand_id
1 'polypeptide(L)'
;MKYFDDYPQAFRLLFGMAAIFLLALAVLNLHDYATFQTDENVFETSPSQLYVSKSFPARLHQLEAKKYSTQTITSTDSILAGDLLLELNGQECDSMRHLHEVLAALAPETELQLLVKRPKLNRKIRFHLNHGALADSLVREIPASVVITQVDRGGASERAGVLVGDLVLSINGQSFRNAYEADRIMRRAEANRAIAYKVLRDNRTLTLQVTLARFGARLHVILGFLSGLSFWAMAMFLGISRPRLHSARLLAISLLAMSFPIMMMYQRVVTQDLQVKLSIAIIPLCLLVAIPLLTHSSAYFPKERPELTQRKWLLSAPYIIAGCSYVFFFFSDFSMRASLLLGLAALLLYVLYVYVRFRRQCSAEYKKLNRAVKWAGSIAAVLCALTAFFVVALRQGVPRMGYAVLPLVLLPLSYLYIIGRYRLLDLNLRVGRNVQYLIVSWGCSAVFVGGFLYMLMNLPALPIAVPNFRMSDGYLEIVDEPLAPARLAVLEKVVFMLLAIALLFVFRRLYRAVQGFLARKFYRTGYDYRRAVNELSEIMATKL
;
A
#
# COMPACT_ATOMS: atom_id res chain seq x y z
N MET A 1 -21.56 27.93 -7.67
CA MET A 1 -21.25 28.32 -6.26
C MET A 1 -22.08 29.49 -5.75
N LYS A 2 -22.37 30.54 -6.56
CA LYS A 2 -23.27 31.65 -6.16
C LYS A 2 -24.66 31.19 -5.75
N TYR A 3 -25.26 30.25 -6.48
CA TYR A 3 -26.55 29.64 -6.10
C TYR A 3 -26.58 29.13 -4.64
N PHE A 4 -25.48 28.57 -4.13
CA PHE A 4 -25.43 28.05 -2.76
C PHE A 4 -25.20 29.12 -1.69
N ASP A 5 -24.90 30.36 -2.09
CA ASP A 5 -24.91 31.50 -1.16
C ASP A 5 -26.36 31.82 -0.76
N ASP A 6 -27.26 31.79 -1.74
CA ASP A 6 -28.70 32.02 -1.54
C ASP A 6 -29.41 30.79 -0.97
N TYR A 7 -28.96 29.57 -1.36
CA TYR A 7 -29.56 28.30 -0.95
C TYR A 7 -28.58 27.38 -0.18
N PRO A 8 -28.16 27.75 1.05
CA PRO A 8 -27.19 26.97 1.82
C PRO A 8 -27.74 25.62 2.32
N GLN A 9 -29.06 25.45 2.41
CA GLN A 9 -29.67 24.17 2.74
C GLN A 9 -29.55 23.17 1.58
N ALA A 10 -29.72 23.63 0.33
CA ALA A 10 -29.51 22.80 -0.85
C ALA A 10 -28.07 22.30 -0.94
N PHE A 11 -27.08 23.15 -0.61
CA PHE A 11 -25.70 22.72 -0.51
C PHE A 11 -25.51 21.61 0.54
N ARG A 12 -26.03 21.80 1.75
CA ARG A 12 -25.92 20.79 2.83
C ARG A 12 -26.49 19.44 2.40
N LEU A 13 -27.65 19.45 1.77
CA LEU A 13 -28.31 18.24 1.28
C LEU A 13 -27.47 17.55 0.20
N LEU A 14 -27.12 18.26 -0.88
CA LEU A 14 -26.36 17.69 -2.00
C LEU A 14 -24.96 17.21 -1.58
N PHE A 15 -24.26 18.02 -0.79
CA PHE A 15 -22.95 17.67 -0.25
C PHE A 15 -23.03 16.47 0.70
N GLY A 16 -24.03 16.44 1.59
CA GLY A 16 -24.26 15.32 2.51
C GLY A 16 -24.56 14.02 1.77
N MET A 17 -25.45 14.06 0.76
CA MET A 17 -25.74 12.89 -0.08
C MET A 17 -24.50 12.39 -0.81
N ALA A 18 -23.71 13.28 -1.42
CA ALA A 18 -22.46 12.90 -2.08
C ALA A 18 -21.45 12.31 -1.09
N ALA A 19 -21.30 12.90 0.10
CA ALA A 19 -20.39 12.42 1.13
C ALA A 19 -20.78 11.03 1.67
N ILE A 20 -22.07 10.79 1.89
CA ILE A 20 -22.60 9.50 2.32
C ILE A 20 -22.42 8.46 1.21
N PHE A 21 -22.73 8.81 -0.04
CA PHE A 21 -22.57 7.92 -1.18
C PHE A 21 -21.10 7.46 -1.35
N LEU A 22 -20.15 8.39 -1.32
CA LEU A 22 -18.72 8.08 -1.41
C LEU A 22 -18.24 7.24 -0.23
N LEU A 23 -18.72 7.52 0.99
CA LEU A 23 -18.40 6.71 2.17
C LEU A 23 -18.98 5.31 2.06
N ALA A 24 -20.23 5.16 1.60
CA ALA A 24 -20.85 3.85 1.42
C ALA A 24 -20.08 2.98 0.44
N LEU A 25 -19.67 3.54 -0.71
CA LEU A 25 -18.80 2.84 -1.68
C LEU A 25 -17.46 2.43 -1.06
N ALA A 26 -16.85 3.30 -0.25
CA ALA A 26 -15.59 3.01 0.44
C ALA A 26 -15.74 1.94 1.53
N VAL A 27 -16.85 1.96 2.29
CA VAL A 27 -17.16 0.95 3.32
C VAL A 27 -17.45 -0.40 2.68
N LEU A 28 -18.22 -0.44 1.58
CA LEU A 28 -18.44 -1.67 0.82
C LEU A 28 -17.11 -2.22 0.31
N ASN A 29 -16.25 -1.38 -0.25
CA ASN A 29 -14.93 -1.81 -0.70
C ASN A 29 -14.05 -2.36 0.43
N LEU A 30 -14.06 -1.72 1.61
CA LEU A 30 -13.35 -2.21 2.79
C LEU A 30 -13.93 -3.54 3.28
N HIS A 31 -15.26 -3.67 3.29
CA HIS A 31 -15.95 -4.91 3.63
C HIS A 31 -15.52 -6.01 2.67
N ASP A 32 -15.61 -5.80 1.36
CA ASP A 32 -15.22 -6.76 0.34
C ASP A 32 -13.75 -7.17 0.49
N TYR A 33 -12.87 -6.21 0.80
CA TYR A 33 -11.46 -6.46 1.10
C TYR A 33 -11.28 -7.28 2.38
N ALA A 34 -12.05 -7.00 3.44
CA ALA A 34 -11.94 -7.63 4.76
C ALA A 34 -12.60 -9.01 4.83
N THR A 35 -13.60 -9.28 3.99
CA THR A 35 -14.23 -10.61 3.84
C THR A 35 -13.54 -11.45 2.79
N PHE A 36 -12.54 -10.90 2.12
CA PHE A 36 -11.84 -11.53 1.02
C PHE A 36 -11.09 -12.76 1.49
N GLN A 37 -11.50 -13.92 0.98
CA GLN A 37 -10.74 -15.15 1.20
C GLN A 37 -9.45 -15.10 0.37
N THR A 38 -8.35 -15.56 0.96
CA THR A 38 -7.06 -15.61 0.28
C THR A 38 -6.31 -16.87 0.67
N ASP A 39 -5.62 -17.42 -0.32
CA ASP A 39 -4.64 -18.49 -0.20
C ASP A 39 -3.24 -17.94 0.15
N GLU A 40 -3.09 -16.62 0.30
CA GLU A 40 -1.84 -15.95 0.68
C GLU A 40 -0.66 -16.27 -0.26
N ASN A 41 -0.97 -16.43 -1.54
CA ASN A 41 0.01 -16.46 -2.62
C ASN A 41 -0.32 -15.40 -3.69
N VAL A 42 0.57 -15.25 -4.66
CA VAL A 42 0.32 -14.51 -5.90
C VAL A 42 0.59 -15.48 -7.04
N PHE A 43 -0.39 -15.64 -7.93
CA PHE A 43 -0.20 -16.34 -9.20
C PHE A 43 -0.52 -15.45 -10.39
N GLU A 44 0.14 -15.74 -11.50
CA GLU A 44 -0.05 -15.07 -12.79
C GLU A 44 -0.42 -16.13 -13.84
N THR A 45 -1.13 -15.74 -14.90
CA THR A 45 -1.40 -16.65 -16.02
C THR A 45 -0.07 -17.16 -16.56
N SER A 46 0.05 -18.48 -16.75
CA SER A 46 1.26 -19.05 -17.35
C SER A 46 1.45 -18.45 -18.75
N PRO A 47 2.63 -17.89 -19.06
CA PRO A 47 2.88 -17.23 -20.33
C PRO A 47 2.97 -18.20 -21.51
N SER A 48 3.05 -19.50 -21.25
CA SER A 48 3.07 -20.56 -22.27
C SER A 48 2.58 -21.88 -21.70
N GLN A 49 2.11 -22.77 -22.58
CA GLN A 49 1.73 -24.15 -22.30
C GLN A 49 2.86 -25.15 -22.64
N LEU A 50 3.98 -24.69 -23.18
CA LEU A 50 5.12 -25.51 -23.53
C LEU A 50 6.04 -25.71 -22.32
N TYR A 51 5.94 -26.89 -21.71
CA TYR A 51 6.67 -27.26 -20.49
C TYR A 51 7.89 -28.12 -20.81
N VAL A 52 9.06 -27.71 -20.32
CA VAL A 52 10.30 -28.50 -20.44
C VAL A 52 10.26 -29.67 -19.45
N SER A 53 10.19 -30.88 -19.98
CA SER A 53 10.05 -32.13 -19.20
C SER A 53 11.38 -32.66 -18.67
N LYS A 54 12.48 -32.40 -19.39
CA LYS A 54 13.84 -32.86 -19.07
C LYS A 54 14.84 -31.73 -19.28
N SER A 55 15.82 -31.61 -18.39
CA SER A 55 16.90 -30.64 -18.54
C SER A 55 17.81 -31.02 -19.70
N PHE A 56 18.30 -30.03 -20.45
CA PHE A 56 19.24 -30.23 -21.56
C PHE A 56 20.24 -29.05 -21.66
N PRO A 57 21.46 -29.30 -22.15
CA PRO A 57 22.49 -28.27 -22.26
C PRO A 57 22.10 -27.21 -23.29
N ALA A 58 22.31 -25.94 -22.95
CA ALA A 58 22.04 -24.81 -23.83
C ALA A 58 22.94 -23.63 -23.43
N ARG A 59 23.52 -22.93 -24.40
CA ARG A 59 24.46 -21.83 -24.14
C ARG A 59 23.71 -20.59 -23.69
N LEU A 60 24.09 -20.00 -22.57
CA LEU A 60 23.47 -18.75 -22.11
C LEU A 60 23.90 -17.58 -23.01
N HIS A 61 22.94 -16.85 -23.57
CA HIS A 61 23.23 -15.64 -24.36
C HIS A 61 23.09 -14.36 -23.54
N GLN A 62 21.97 -14.21 -22.81
CA GLN A 62 21.73 -13.02 -21.99
C GLN A 62 20.70 -13.28 -20.89
N LEU A 63 21.02 -12.84 -19.66
CA LEU A 63 20.04 -12.65 -18.60
C LEU A 63 19.37 -11.29 -18.81
N GLU A 64 18.04 -11.23 -18.93
CA GLU A 64 17.33 -9.98 -18.70
C GLU A 64 17.48 -9.61 -17.21
N ALA A 65 18.54 -8.84 -16.91
CA ALA A 65 18.71 -8.26 -15.60
C ALA A 65 17.65 -7.17 -15.42
N LYS A 66 16.68 -7.39 -14.52
CA LYS A 66 16.07 -6.23 -13.86
C LYS A 66 17.22 -5.45 -13.24
N LYS A 67 17.31 -4.14 -13.52
CA LYS A 67 18.32 -3.16 -13.08
C LYS A 67 18.70 -3.16 -11.57
N TYR A 68 18.07 -4.00 -10.74
CA TYR A 68 18.16 -4.00 -9.28
C TYR A 68 18.14 -5.40 -8.65
N SER A 69 18.78 -6.40 -9.26
CA SER A 69 18.94 -7.74 -8.65
C SER A 69 20.38 -7.92 -8.15
N THR A 70 20.56 -8.05 -6.83
CA THR A 70 21.85 -8.24 -6.14
C THR A 70 22.29 -9.70 -6.01
N GLN A 71 21.55 -10.64 -6.58
CA GLN A 71 21.97 -12.04 -6.64
C GLN A 71 22.70 -12.29 -7.96
N THR A 72 24.01 -12.45 -7.89
CA THR A 72 24.81 -13.07 -8.94
C THR A 72 24.45 -14.56 -8.95
N ILE A 73 23.35 -14.90 -9.61
CA ILE A 73 23.00 -16.29 -9.84
C ILE A 73 23.81 -16.72 -11.06
N THR A 74 24.79 -17.59 -10.83
CA THR A 74 25.44 -18.39 -11.89
C THR A 74 24.36 -19.24 -12.55
N SER A 75 23.76 -18.77 -13.63
CA SER A 75 22.90 -19.63 -14.44
C SER A 75 23.80 -20.62 -15.15
N THR A 76 23.58 -21.91 -14.87
CA THR A 76 24.17 -23.01 -15.63
C THR A 76 23.82 -22.87 -17.12
N ASP A 77 24.75 -23.24 -18.02
CA ASP A 77 24.52 -23.38 -19.46
C ASP A 77 23.57 -24.56 -19.75
N SER A 78 22.34 -24.49 -19.25
CA SER A 78 21.31 -25.52 -19.41
C SER A 78 19.92 -24.94 -19.19
N ILE A 79 18.99 -25.38 -20.05
CA ILE A 79 17.56 -25.26 -19.82
C ILE A 79 17.16 -26.38 -18.86
N LEU A 80 16.41 -26.04 -17.81
CA LEU A 80 16.10 -26.98 -16.73
C LEU A 80 14.68 -27.52 -16.89
N ALA A 81 14.46 -28.76 -16.45
CA ALA A 81 13.11 -29.30 -16.29
C ALA A 81 12.27 -28.38 -15.40
N GLY A 82 11.04 -28.08 -15.81
CA GLY A 82 10.17 -27.10 -15.15
C GLY A 82 10.18 -25.71 -15.76
N ASP A 83 11.12 -25.43 -16.66
CA ASP A 83 11.12 -24.20 -17.44
C ASP A 83 9.96 -24.20 -18.48
N LEU A 84 9.48 -23.00 -18.86
CA LEU A 84 8.43 -22.82 -19.87
C LEU A 84 9.01 -22.15 -21.13
N LEU A 85 8.83 -22.79 -22.29
CA LEU A 85 9.29 -22.25 -23.57
C LEU A 85 8.32 -21.18 -24.08
N LEU A 86 8.80 -19.97 -24.33
CA LEU A 86 7.97 -18.84 -24.78
C LEU A 86 8.14 -18.57 -26.26
N GLU A 87 9.39 -18.47 -26.71
CA GLU A 87 9.72 -18.06 -28.08
C GLU A 87 10.83 -18.94 -28.64
N LEU A 88 10.79 -19.14 -29.96
CA LEU A 88 11.84 -19.73 -30.76
C LEU A 88 12.18 -18.77 -31.90
N ASN A 89 13.45 -18.33 -31.99
CA ASN A 89 13.94 -17.34 -32.96
C ASN A 89 13.10 -16.05 -33.04
N GLY A 90 12.54 -15.61 -31.91
CA GLY A 90 11.71 -14.40 -31.82
C GLY A 90 10.25 -14.58 -32.27
N GLN A 91 9.82 -15.80 -32.56
CA GLN A 91 8.42 -16.15 -32.79
C GLN A 91 7.83 -16.81 -31.54
N GLU A 92 6.65 -16.34 -31.11
CA GLU A 92 5.93 -16.91 -29.95
C GLU A 92 5.43 -18.33 -30.24
N CYS A 93 5.58 -19.23 -29.27
CA CYS A 93 5.23 -20.64 -29.40
C CYS A 93 4.20 -21.01 -28.32
N ASP A 94 2.91 -20.99 -28.69
CA ASP A 94 1.81 -21.23 -27.75
C ASP A 94 1.40 -22.71 -27.64
N SER A 95 1.70 -23.51 -28.67
CA SER A 95 1.31 -24.92 -28.78
C SER A 95 2.44 -25.76 -29.36
N MET A 96 2.41 -27.09 -29.14
CA MET A 96 3.41 -27.98 -29.73
C MET A 96 3.33 -27.98 -31.25
N ARG A 97 2.14 -27.77 -31.81
CA ARG A 97 1.94 -27.61 -33.25
C ARG A 97 2.71 -26.41 -33.79
N HIS A 98 2.56 -25.23 -33.18
CA HIS A 98 3.31 -24.05 -33.59
C HIS A 98 4.81 -24.25 -33.43
N LEU A 99 5.26 -24.87 -32.34
CA LEU A 99 6.69 -25.17 -32.14
C LEU A 99 7.25 -26.02 -33.29
N HIS A 100 6.54 -27.08 -33.69
CA HIS A 100 6.97 -27.92 -34.82
C HIS A 100 6.93 -27.18 -36.16
N GLU A 101 5.92 -26.35 -36.40
CA GLU A 101 5.81 -25.54 -37.62
C GLU A 101 7.00 -24.57 -37.75
N VAL A 102 7.38 -23.90 -36.65
CA VAL A 102 8.53 -22.99 -36.63
C VAL A 102 9.84 -23.76 -36.77
N LEU A 103 10.00 -24.91 -36.10
CA LEU A 103 11.20 -25.74 -36.21
C LEU A 103 11.41 -26.33 -37.60
N ALA A 104 10.34 -26.74 -38.28
CA ALA A 104 10.38 -27.30 -39.63
C ALA A 104 10.70 -26.25 -40.69
N ALA A 105 10.38 -24.98 -40.44
CA ALA A 105 10.71 -23.87 -41.34
C ALA A 105 12.20 -23.48 -41.30
N LEU A 106 12.97 -23.96 -40.32
CA LEU A 106 14.38 -23.62 -40.12
C LEU A 106 15.30 -24.72 -40.67
N ALA A 107 16.44 -24.32 -41.25
CA ALA A 107 17.43 -25.27 -41.73
C ALA A 107 18.09 -26.02 -40.55
N PRO A 108 18.44 -27.32 -40.69
CA PRO A 108 19.03 -28.12 -39.60
C PRO A 108 20.36 -27.60 -39.03
N GLU A 109 21.07 -26.74 -39.77
CA GLU A 109 22.33 -26.14 -39.34
C GLU A 109 22.15 -24.82 -38.56
N THR A 110 20.91 -24.35 -38.41
CA THR A 110 20.61 -23.07 -37.77
C THR A 110 20.80 -23.14 -36.26
N GLU A 111 21.48 -22.14 -35.68
CA GLU A 111 21.49 -21.93 -34.23
C GLU A 111 20.13 -21.40 -33.78
N LEU A 112 19.46 -22.12 -32.88
CA LEU A 112 18.19 -21.76 -32.32
C LEU A 112 18.37 -20.83 -31.11
N GLN A 113 17.63 -19.73 -31.08
CA GLN A 113 17.50 -18.84 -29.94
C GLN A 113 16.16 -19.10 -29.24
N LEU A 114 16.21 -19.57 -27.99
CA LEU A 114 15.03 -19.85 -27.19
C LEU A 114 14.87 -18.79 -26.10
N LEU A 115 13.65 -18.26 -25.96
CA LEU A 115 13.27 -17.49 -24.77
C LEU A 115 12.46 -18.38 -23.83
N VAL A 116 12.94 -18.49 -22.60
CA VAL A 116 12.39 -19.42 -21.61
C VAL A 116 12.05 -18.69 -20.32
N LYS A 117 10.86 -18.91 -19.77
CA LYS A 117 10.50 -18.48 -18.40
C LYS A 117 10.93 -19.57 -17.43
N ARG A 118 11.78 -19.21 -16.45
CA ARG A 118 12.10 -20.04 -15.29
C ARG A 118 11.19 -19.70 -14.13
N PRO A 119 10.16 -20.52 -13.81
CA PRO A 119 9.17 -20.20 -12.78
C PRO A 119 9.78 -19.97 -11.39
N LYS A 120 10.71 -20.84 -10.98
CA LYS A 120 11.38 -20.78 -9.66
C LYS A 120 12.11 -19.46 -9.41
N LEU A 121 12.61 -18.80 -10.46
CA LEU A 121 13.28 -17.49 -10.36
C LEU A 121 12.39 -16.33 -10.78
N ASN A 122 11.19 -16.62 -11.30
CA ASN A 122 10.30 -15.65 -11.93
C ASN A 122 10.99 -14.80 -13.04
N ARG A 123 11.91 -15.38 -13.82
CA ARG A 123 12.71 -14.67 -14.86
C ARG A 123 12.56 -15.27 -16.25
N LYS A 124 12.70 -14.43 -17.27
CA LYS A 124 12.89 -14.85 -18.67
C LYS A 124 14.39 -14.91 -18.96
N ILE A 125 14.84 -15.94 -19.67
CA ILE A 125 16.26 -16.20 -19.98
C ILE A 125 16.35 -16.60 -21.45
N ARG A 126 17.32 -16.03 -22.17
CA ARG A 126 17.57 -16.36 -23.58
C ARG A 126 18.74 -17.34 -23.69
N PHE A 127 18.50 -18.46 -24.35
CA PHE A 127 19.46 -19.53 -24.58
C PHE A 127 19.68 -19.75 -26.07
N HIS A 128 20.88 -20.20 -26.42
CA HIS A 128 21.24 -20.65 -27.75
C HIS A 128 21.52 -22.16 -27.76
N LEU A 129 21.03 -22.87 -28.76
CA LEU A 129 21.38 -24.28 -28.98
C LEU A 129 21.33 -24.64 -30.46
N ASN A 130 22.02 -25.72 -30.83
CA ASN A 130 21.93 -26.27 -32.18
C ASN A 130 20.55 -26.89 -32.42
N HIS A 131 20.04 -26.80 -33.65
CA HIS A 131 18.73 -27.33 -34.06
C HIS A 131 18.48 -28.77 -33.57
N GLY A 132 19.41 -29.69 -33.86
CA GLY A 132 19.28 -31.11 -33.48
C GLY A 132 19.35 -31.40 -31.97
N ALA A 133 19.68 -30.41 -31.13
CA ALA A 133 19.70 -30.60 -29.68
C ALA A 133 18.30 -30.49 -29.05
N LEU A 134 17.33 -29.89 -29.74
CA LEU A 134 15.94 -29.78 -29.28
C LEU A 134 15.12 -30.98 -29.74
N ALA A 135 15.22 -32.10 -29.01
CA ALA A 135 14.39 -33.27 -29.29
C ALA A 135 12.94 -33.09 -28.82
N ASP A 136 11.96 -33.63 -29.56
CA ASP A 136 10.53 -33.58 -29.25
C ASP A 136 10.19 -34.08 -27.84
N SER A 137 10.98 -35.02 -27.31
CA SER A 137 10.76 -35.58 -25.97
C SER A 137 11.08 -34.61 -24.81
N LEU A 138 11.77 -33.49 -25.08
CA LEU A 138 12.23 -32.53 -24.09
C LEU A 138 11.14 -31.51 -23.70
N VAL A 139 10.18 -31.26 -24.59
CA VAL A 139 9.09 -30.29 -24.38
C VAL A 139 7.75 -31.01 -24.52
N ARG A 140 6.79 -30.66 -23.68
CA ARG A 140 5.41 -31.16 -23.80
C ARG A 140 4.42 -30.04 -23.60
N GLU A 141 3.26 -30.17 -24.23
CA GLU A 141 2.13 -29.29 -23.95
C GLU A 141 1.47 -29.68 -22.62
N ILE A 142 1.23 -28.68 -21.76
CA ILE A 142 0.46 -28.83 -20.53
C ILE A 142 -0.85 -28.04 -20.64
N PRO A 143 -1.90 -28.41 -19.89
CA PRO A 143 -3.12 -27.63 -19.85
C PRO A 143 -2.86 -26.18 -19.41
N ALA A 144 -3.82 -25.29 -19.74
CA ALA A 144 -3.84 -23.93 -19.22
C ALA A 144 -3.60 -23.92 -17.70
N SER A 145 -2.66 -23.07 -17.28
CA SER A 145 -2.13 -23.07 -15.92
C SER A 145 -1.80 -21.66 -15.44
N VAL A 146 -1.63 -21.52 -14.13
CA VAL A 146 -1.13 -20.29 -13.50
C VAL A 146 0.15 -20.60 -12.73
N VAL A 147 1.11 -19.69 -12.79
CA VAL A 147 2.40 -19.83 -12.10
C VAL A 147 2.38 -19.08 -10.78
N ILE A 148 2.79 -19.75 -9.70
CA ILE A 148 2.95 -19.12 -8.38
C ILE A 148 4.22 -18.28 -8.39
N THR A 149 4.09 -16.96 -8.26
CA THR A 149 5.20 -16.00 -8.30
C THR A 149 5.64 -15.54 -6.91
N GLN A 150 4.74 -15.63 -5.92
CA GLN A 150 5.03 -15.29 -4.52
C GLN A 150 4.17 -16.15 -3.58
N VAL A 151 4.71 -16.51 -2.43
CA VAL A 151 3.97 -17.12 -1.32
C VAL A 151 4.28 -16.33 -0.05
N ASP A 152 3.25 -15.89 0.69
CA ASP A 152 3.44 -15.17 1.95
C ASP A 152 3.87 -16.16 3.05
N ARG A 153 4.93 -15.81 3.78
CA ARG A 153 5.47 -16.65 4.86
C ARG A 153 4.46 -16.81 6.00
N GLY A 154 4.29 -18.04 6.47
CA GLY A 154 3.28 -18.46 7.43
C GLY A 154 1.87 -18.52 6.86
N GLY A 155 1.68 -18.23 5.56
CA GLY A 155 0.37 -18.13 4.92
C GLY A 155 -0.27 -19.46 4.53
N ALA A 156 -1.54 -19.45 4.13
CA ALA A 156 -2.33 -20.64 3.78
C ALA A 156 -1.64 -21.55 2.75
N SER A 157 -1.10 -20.96 1.68
CA SER A 157 -0.34 -21.67 0.65
C SER A 157 0.96 -22.28 1.19
N GLU A 158 1.74 -21.54 2.00
CA GLU A 158 2.99 -22.07 2.57
C GLU A 158 2.70 -23.22 3.54
N ARG A 159 1.67 -23.10 4.39
CA ARG A 159 1.22 -24.16 5.31
C ARG A 159 0.75 -25.40 4.57
N ALA A 160 0.18 -25.23 3.37
CA ALA A 160 -0.23 -26.32 2.48
C ALA A 160 0.92 -26.88 1.62
N GLY A 161 2.13 -26.33 1.73
CA GLY A 161 3.31 -26.78 1.01
C GLY A 161 3.39 -26.30 -0.44
N VAL A 162 2.63 -25.27 -0.83
CA VAL A 162 2.75 -24.58 -2.13
C VAL A 162 4.03 -23.76 -2.16
N LEU A 163 4.76 -23.80 -3.28
CA LEU A 163 6.06 -23.16 -3.44
C LEU A 163 6.07 -22.19 -4.63
N VAL A 164 6.98 -21.21 -4.60
CA VAL A 164 7.23 -20.35 -5.75
C VAL A 164 7.75 -21.18 -6.93
N GLY A 165 7.17 -20.97 -8.10
CA GLY A 165 7.47 -21.70 -9.33
C GLY A 165 6.57 -22.90 -9.60
N ASP A 166 5.65 -23.22 -8.69
CA ASP A 166 4.58 -24.19 -8.92
C ASP A 166 3.66 -23.75 -10.07
N LEU A 167 3.23 -24.71 -10.90
CA LEU A 167 2.22 -24.49 -11.94
C LEU A 167 0.89 -25.11 -11.50
N VAL A 168 -0.10 -24.29 -11.17
CA VAL A 168 -1.43 -24.78 -10.82
C VAL A 168 -2.19 -25.08 -12.12
N LEU A 169 -2.65 -26.32 -12.26
CA LEU A 169 -3.38 -26.84 -13.43
C LEU A 169 -4.90 -26.82 -13.21
N SER A 170 -5.36 -27.04 -11.97
CA SER A 170 -6.78 -26.97 -11.63
C SER A 170 -6.99 -26.68 -10.14
N ILE A 171 -8.15 -26.12 -9.80
CA ILE A 171 -8.55 -25.76 -8.44
C ILE A 171 -9.89 -26.45 -8.17
N ASN A 172 -9.99 -27.26 -7.11
CA ASN A 172 -11.17 -28.08 -6.79
C ASN A 172 -11.66 -28.92 -7.99
N GLY A 173 -10.73 -29.44 -8.78
CA GLY A 173 -11.05 -30.23 -9.99
C GLY A 173 -11.57 -29.40 -11.17
N GLN A 174 -11.75 -28.09 -11.04
CA GLN A 174 -12.16 -27.20 -12.11
C GLN A 174 -10.93 -26.61 -12.84
N SER A 175 -10.92 -26.73 -14.17
CA SER A 175 -9.95 -26.07 -15.04
C SER A 175 -10.27 -24.60 -15.23
N PHE A 176 -9.27 -23.80 -15.56
CA PHE A 176 -9.39 -22.37 -15.86
C PHE A 176 -8.50 -22.01 -17.05
N ARG A 177 -8.81 -20.91 -17.73
CA ARG A 177 -8.02 -20.42 -18.88
C ARG A 177 -6.93 -19.42 -18.48
N ASN A 178 -7.13 -18.71 -17.37
CA ASN A 178 -6.24 -17.64 -16.95
C ASN A 178 -6.34 -17.42 -15.43
N ALA A 179 -5.45 -16.57 -14.89
CA ALA A 179 -5.43 -16.22 -13.47
C ALA A 179 -6.76 -15.66 -12.96
N TYR A 180 -7.51 -14.89 -13.76
CA TYR A 180 -8.79 -14.34 -13.34
C TYR A 180 -9.83 -15.44 -13.10
N GLU A 181 -9.90 -16.44 -13.98
CA GLU A 181 -10.78 -17.59 -13.79
C GLU A 181 -10.34 -18.48 -12.63
N ALA A 182 -9.03 -18.74 -12.49
CA ALA A 182 -8.47 -19.51 -11.37
C ALA A 182 -8.85 -18.88 -10.02
N ASP A 183 -8.65 -17.57 -9.92
CA ASP A 183 -8.97 -16.75 -8.77
C ASP A 183 -10.47 -16.77 -8.46
N ARG A 184 -11.33 -16.69 -9.48
CA ARG A 184 -12.78 -16.83 -9.33
C ARG A 184 -13.20 -18.20 -8.80
N ILE A 185 -12.58 -19.29 -9.26
CA ILE A 185 -12.86 -20.65 -8.79
C ILE A 185 -12.47 -20.81 -7.32
N MET A 186 -11.24 -20.40 -6.96
CA MET A 186 -10.75 -20.41 -5.58
C MET A 186 -11.74 -19.69 -4.64
N ARG A 187 -12.25 -18.52 -5.06
CA ARG A 187 -13.15 -17.68 -4.24
C ARG A 187 -14.54 -18.23 -3.99
N ARG A 188 -15.04 -19.07 -4.91
CA ARG A 188 -16.36 -19.68 -4.75
C ARG A 188 -16.35 -20.77 -3.70
N ALA A 189 -15.18 -21.27 -3.30
CA ALA A 189 -15.08 -22.20 -2.21
C ALA A 189 -15.45 -21.53 -0.88
N GLU A 190 -16.10 -22.27 0.01
CA GLU A 190 -16.45 -21.76 1.33
C GLU A 190 -15.20 -21.57 2.21
N ALA A 191 -15.19 -20.50 3.00
CA ALA A 191 -14.11 -20.22 3.94
C ALA A 191 -13.95 -21.39 4.93
N ASN A 192 -12.70 -21.68 5.33
CA ASN A 192 -12.32 -22.78 6.21
C ASN A 192 -12.50 -24.21 5.64
N ARG A 193 -12.88 -24.37 4.36
CA ARG A 193 -12.72 -25.66 3.67
C ARG A 193 -11.38 -25.68 2.95
N ALA A 194 -10.76 -26.86 2.95
CA ALA A 194 -9.58 -27.09 2.14
C ALA A 194 -9.96 -27.07 0.66
N ILE A 195 -9.15 -26.35 -0.13
CA ILE A 195 -9.26 -26.31 -1.58
C ILE A 195 -8.14 -27.17 -2.16
N ALA A 196 -8.51 -28.09 -3.05
CA ALA A 196 -7.55 -28.96 -3.70
C ALA A 196 -6.90 -28.25 -4.89
N TYR A 197 -5.63 -27.88 -4.75
CA TYR A 197 -4.80 -27.37 -5.85
C TYR A 197 -4.11 -28.54 -6.53
N LYS A 198 -4.36 -28.74 -7.82
CA LYS A 198 -3.58 -29.68 -8.64
C LYS A 198 -2.41 -28.92 -9.22
N VAL A 199 -1.21 -29.23 -8.76
CA VAL A 199 0.02 -28.49 -9.08
C VAL A 199 1.00 -29.39 -9.82
N LEU A 200 1.66 -28.88 -10.85
CA LEU A 200 2.81 -29.49 -11.50
C LEU A 200 4.10 -28.92 -10.90
N ARG A 201 4.87 -29.77 -10.23
CA ARG A 201 6.16 -29.46 -9.60
C ARG A 201 7.17 -30.54 -9.96
N ASP A 202 8.33 -30.15 -10.48
CA ASP A 202 9.43 -31.06 -10.82
C ASP A 202 8.96 -32.30 -11.63
N ASN A 203 8.18 -32.02 -12.69
CA ASN A 203 7.57 -32.99 -13.60
C ASN A 203 6.54 -33.95 -12.97
N ARG A 204 6.15 -33.74 -11.70
CA ARG A 204 5.15 -34.53 -10.97
C ARG A 204 3.92 -33.69 -10.68
N THR A 205 2.75 -34.32 -10.78
CA THR A 205 1.49 -33.71 -10.38
C THR A 205 1.22 -34.01 -8.91
N LEU A 206 1.06 -32.96 -8.10
CA LEU A 206 0.74 -33.02 -6.69
C LEU A 206 -0.66 -32.46 -6.47
N THR A 207 -1.36 -32.98 -5.47
CA THR A 207 -2.61 -32.38 -4.99
C THR A 207 -2.38 -31.82 -3.60
N LEU A 208 -2.40 -30.49 -3.48
CA LEU A 208 -2.17 -29.76 -2.24
C LEU A 208 -3.50 -29.26 -1.69
N GLN A 209 -3.73 -29.46 -0.40
CA GLN A 209 -4.95 -29.04 0.28
C GLN A 209 -4.72 -27.68 0.93
N VAL A 210 -5.20 -26.62 0.29
CA VAL A 210 -5.01 -25.24 0.73
C VAL A 210 -6.23 -24.79 1.54
N THR A 211 -6.08 -24.67 2.86
CA THR A 211 -7.14 -24.13 3.71
C THR A 211 -7.13 -22.60 3.64
N LEU A 212 -8.13 -22.02 2.98
CA LEU A 212 -8.24 -20.57 2.88
C LEU A 212 -8.36 -19.93 4.26
N ALA A 213 -7.54 -18.91 4.51
CA ALA A 213 -7.65 -18.12 5.72
C ALA A 213 -8.68 -17.01 5.51
N ARG A 214 -9.62 -16.85 6.46
CA ARG A 214 -10.48 -15.67 6.56
C ARG A 214 -9.72 -14.60 7.33
N PHE A 215 -8.86 -13.85 6.66
CA PHE A 215 -8.24 -12.68 7.28
C PHE A 215 -9.21 -11.50 7.29
N GLY A 216 -9.37 -10.86 8.44
CA GLY A 216 -9.93 -9.50 8.50
C GLY A 216 -9.01 -8.49 7.81
N ALA A 217 -9.45 -7.23 7.71
CA ALA A 217 -8.67 -6.17 7.07
C ALA A 217 -7.27 -6.06 7.68
N ARG A 218 -6.23 -6.19 6.85
CA ARG A 218 -4.82 -6.01 7.26
C ARG A 218 -4.65 -4.62 7.90
N LEU A 219 -3.84 -4.50 8.96
CA LEU A 219 -3.66 -3.24 9.71
C LEU A 219 -3.35 -2.04 8.79
N HIS A 220 -2.46 -2.21 7.81
CA HIS A 220 -2.14 -1.12 6.88
C HIS A 220 -3.34 -0.64 6.06
N VAL A 221 -4.29 -1.52 5.73
CA VAL A 221 -5.52 -1.16 4.99
C VAL A 221 -6.45 -0.38 5.89
N ILE A 222 -6.63 -0.83 7.13
CA ILE A 222 -7.40 -0.10 8.15
C ILE A 222 -6.81 1.29 8.35
N LEU A 223 -5.49 1.42 8.49
CA LEU A 223 -4.83 2.72 8.66
C LEU A 223 -5.00 3.63 7.44
N GLY A 224 -4.92 3.08 6.22
CA GLY A 224 -5.22 3.83 5.00
C GLY A 224 -6.67 4.34 4.97
N PHE A 225 -7.62 3.47 5.30
CA PHE A 225 -9.04 3.81 5.39
C PHE A 225 -9.30 4.90 6.45
N LEU A 226 -8.75 4.74 7.67
CA LEU A 226 -8.86 5.73 8.75
C LEU A 226 -8.24 7.08 8.35
N SER A 227 -7.16 7.06 7.56
CA SER A 227 -6.55 8.29 7.05
C SER A 227 -7.52 9.03 6.14
N GLY A 228 -8.16 8.34 5.20
CA GLY A 228 -9.18 8.92 4.34
C GLY A 228 -10.44 9.33 5.10
N LEU A 229 -10.85 8.55 6.10
CA LEU A 229 -11.98 8.87 6.99
C LEU A 229 -11.73 10.17 7.76
N SER A 230 -10.48 10.48 8.14
CA SER A 230 -10.14 11.75 8.78
C SER A 230 -10.39 12.97 7.85
N PHE A 231 -10.10 12.83 6.55
CA PHE A 231 -10.42 13.85 5.55
C PHE A 231 -11.93 13.96 5.36
N TRP A 232 -12.63 12.83 5.27
CA TRP A 232 -14.09 12.79 5.14
C TRP A 232 -14.78 13.44 6.34
N ALA A 233 -14.35 13.14 7.57
CA ALA A 233 -14.90 13.72 8.79
C ALA A 233 -14.68 15.24 8.86
N MET A 234 -13.48 15.71 8.49
CA MET A 234 -13.22 17.14 8.38
C MET A 234 -14.08 17.79 7.28
N ALA A 235 -14.21 17.16 6.13
CA ALA A 235 -15.04 17.64 5.03
C ALA A 235 -16.51 17.79 5.45
N MET A 236 -17.06 16.77 6.12
CA MET A 236 -18.41 16.77 6.69
C MET A 236 -18.59 17.86 7.73
N PHE A 237 -17.66 17.98 8.67
CA PHE A 237 -17.68 19.02 9.69
C PHE A 237 -17.78 20.41 9.06
N LEU A 238 -16.96 20.73 8.05
CA LEU A 238 -16.97 22.03 7.38
C LEU A 238 -18.21 22.24 6.53
N GLY A 239 -18.58 21.25 5.71
CA GLY A 239 -19.68 21.34 4.77
C GLY A 239 -21.05 21.51 5.45
N ILE A 240 -21.24 20.88 6.62
CA ILE A 240 -22.46 20.97 7.42
C ILE A 240 -22.46 22.21 8.31
N SER A 241 -21.33 22.51 8.96
CA SER A 241 -21.29 23.60 9.95
C SER A 241 -21.36 24.99 9.32
N ARG A 242 -20.80 25.18 8.11
CA ARG A 242 -20.67 26.51 7.48
C ARG A 242 -21.00 26.52 5.99
N PRO A 243 -22.21 26.10 5.57
CA PRO A 243 -22.59 26.05 4.16
C PRO A 243 -22.74 27.43 3.51
N ARG A 244 -22.99 28.48 4.31
CA ARG A 244 -23.11 29.86 3.80
C ARG A 244 -21.76 30.44 3.34
N LEU A 245 -20.66 29.98 3.92
CA LEU A 245 -19.33 30.52 3.62
C LEU A 245 -18.74 29.85 2.38
N HIS A 246 -18.47 30.65 1.34
CA HIS A 246 -17.89 30.16 0.10
C HIS A 246 -16.57 29.40 0.31
N SER A 247 -15.68 29.96 1.13
CA SER A 247 -14.38 29.36 1.48
C SER A 247 -14.52 28.00 2.18
N ALA A 248 -15.51 27.87 3.09
CA ALA A 248 -15.79 26.61 3.79
C ALA A 248 -16.34 25.55 2.84
N ARG A 249 -17.28 25.90 1.95
CA ARG A 249 -17.83 24.96 0.95
C ARG A 249 -16.73 24.40 0.05
N LEU A 250 -15.86 25.29 -0.45
CA LEU A 250 -14.79 24.90 -1.38
C LEU A 250 -13.75 24.02 -0.69
N LEU A 251 -13.35 24.35 0.55
CA LEU A 251 -12.47 23.52 1.35
C LEU A 251 -13.11 22.15 1.65
N ALA A 252 -14.38 22.12 2.04
CA ALA A 252 -15.11 20.88 2.32
C ALA A 252 -15.14 19.95 1.11
N ILE A 253 -15.48 20.46 -0.09
CA ILE A 253 -15.51 19.66 -1.33
C ILE A 253 -14.10 19.18 -1.69
N SER A 254 -13.08 20.01 -1.50
CA SER A 254 -11.68 19.61 -1.75
C SER A 254 -11.22 18.45 -0.87
N LEU A 255 -11.56 18.48 0.42
CA LEU A 255 -11.22 17.43 1.37
C LEU A 255 -12.04 16.17 1.13
N LEU A 256 -13.32 16.31 0.75
CA LEU A 256 -14.16 15.19 0.36
C LEU A 256 -13.59 14.47 -0.88
N ALA A 257 -13.22 15.23 -1.92
CA ALA A 257 -12.61 14.69 -3.13
C ALA A 257 -11.28 13.96 -2.83
N MET A 258 -10.48 14.46 -1.88
CA MET A 258 -9.24 13.80 -1.47
C MET A 258 -9.48 12.56 -0.60
N SER A 259 -10.56 12.53 0.18
CA SER A 259 -10.87 11.40 1.08
C SER A 259 -11.12 10.09 0.33
N PHE A 260 -11.84 10.15 -0.80
CA PHE A 260 -12.31 8.95 -1.49
C PHE A 260 -11.18 8.12 -2.12
N PRO A 261 -10.23 8.69 -2.89
CA PRO A 261 -9.08 7.94 -3.40
C PRO A 261 -8.20 7.35 -2.29
N ILE A 262 -8.09 8.03 -1.13
CA ILE A 262 -7.33 7.53 0.02
C ILE A 262 -8.01 6.28 0.61
N MET A 263 -9.33 6.33 0.83
CA MET A 263 -10.08 5.19 1.36
C MET A 263 -10.11 4.03 0.36
N MET A 264 -10.21 4.34 -0.94
CA MET A 264 -10.27 3.38 -2.04
C MET A 264 -8.90 2.95 -2.55
N MET A 265 -7.81 3.27 -1.85
CA MET A 265 -6.45 2.93 -2.32
C MET A 265 -6.24 1.42 -2.46
N TYR A 266 -7.01 0.62 -1.73
CA TYR A 266 -6.96 -0.84 -1.76
C TYR A 266 -8.19 -1.42 -2.41
N GLN A 267 -8.11 -1.68 -3.70
CA GLN A 267 -9.14 -2.42 -4.41
C GLN A 267 -8.60 -3.77 -4.82
N ARG A 268 -9.37 -4.82 -4.51
CA ARG A 268 -9.21 -6.11 -5.15
C ARG A 268 -10.29 -6.20 -6.22
N VAL A 269 -9.92 -5.87 -7.45
CA VAL A 269 -10.80 -5.91 -8.64
C VAL A 269 -10.97 -7.38 -9.01
N VAL A 270 -12.04 -7.99 -8.51
CA VAL A 270 -12.31 -9.43 -8.72
C VAL A 270 -13.57 -9.67 -9.54
N THR A 271 -14.54 -8.76 -9.48
CA THR A 271 -15.78 -8.83 -10.25
C THR A 271 -15.98 -7.53 -11.04
N GLN A 272 -16.72 -7.60 -12.16
CA GLN A 272 -17.11 -6.43 -12.95
C GLN A 272 -18.47 -5.87 -12.51
N ASP A 273 -18.75 -5.90 -11.22
CA ASP A 273 -20.02 -5.43 -10.66
C ASP A 273 -20.13 -3.91 -10.78
N LEU A 274 -21.36 -3.38 -10.67
CA LEU A 274 -21.64 -1.95 -10.79
C LEU A 274 -20.76 -1.09 -9.87
N GLN A 275 -20.51 -1.55 -8.64
CA GLN A 275 -19.63 -0.88 -7.67
C GLN A 275 -18.21 -0.69 -8.21
N VAL A 276 -17.64 -1.72 -8.84
CA VAL A 276 -16.29 -1.69 -9.41
C VAL A 276 -16.25 -0.76 -10.62
N LYS A 277 -17.24 -0.84 -11.51
CA LYS A 277 -17.36 0.06 -12.67
C LYS A 277 -17.46 1.53 -12.24
N LEU A 278 -18.30 1.83 -11.25
CA LEU A 278 -18.41 3.16 -10.65
C LEU A 278 -17.08 3.61 -10.04
N SER A 279 -16.40 2.73 -9.32
CA SER A 279 -15.13 3.03 -8.68
C SER A 279 -14.03 3.38 -9.69
N ILE A 280 -13.95 2.64 -10.81
CA ILE A 280 -12.99 2.89 -11.90
C ILE A 280 -13.15 4.29 -12.49
N ALA A 281 -14.38 4.83 -12.54
CA ALA A 281 -14.63 6.19 -13.00
C ALA A 281 -14.45 7.25 -11.91
N ILE A 282 -14.98 7.01 -10.70
CA ILE A 282 -15.03 8.02 -9.64
C ILE A 282 -13.65 8.26 -9.02
N ILE A 283 -12.81 7.23 -8.83
CA ILE A 283 -11.47 7.40 -8.24
C ILE A 283 -10.61 8.38 -9.03
N PRO A 284 -10.35 8.19 -10.34
CA PRO A 284 -9.53 9.13 -11.11
C PRO A 284 -10.18 10.51 -11.20
N LEU A 285 -11.51 10.61 -11.27
CA LEU A 285 -12.21 11.88 -11.20
C LEU A 285 -11.91 12.63 -9.91
N CYS A 286 -12.12 11.98 -8.76
CA CYS A 286 -11.87 12.56 -7.44
C CYS A 286 -10.39 12.95 -7.29
N LEU A 287 -9.48 12.10 -7.73
CA LEU A 287 -8.04 12.33 -7.62
C LEU A 287 -7.58 13.53 -8.47
N LEU A 288 -8.05 13.62 -9.72
CA LEU A 288 -7.71 14.72 -10.63
C LEU A 288 -8.38 16.04 -10.21
N VAL A 289 -9.60 16.01 -9.67
CA VAL A 289 -10.35 17.21 -9.28
C VAL A 289 -9.97 17.70 -7.87
N ALA A 290 -9.44 16.84 -7.00
CA ALA A 290 -9.01 17.23 -5.65
C ALA A 290 -7.90 18.30 -5.67
N ILE A 291 -6.93 18.20 -6.58
CA ILE A 291 -5.83 19.19 -6.68
C ILE A 291 -6.35 20.58 -7.11
N PRO A 292 -7.12 20.73 -8.21
CA PRO A 292 -7.80 21.98 -8.57
C PRO A 292 -8.67 22.56 -7.45
N LEU A 293 -9.43 21.72 -6.75
CA LEU A 293 -10.26 22.18 -5.63
C LEU A 293 -9.43 22.70 -4.46
N LEU A 294 -8.33 22.03 -4.11
CA LEU A 294 -7.43 22.48 -3.05
C LEU A 294 -6.71 23.77 -3.43
N THR A 295 -6.24 23.92 -4.67
CA THR A 295 -5.60 25.16 -5.13
C THR A 295 -6.60 26.32 -5.15
N HIS A 296 -7.82 26.07 -5.63
CA HIS A 296 -8.90 27.04 -5.61
C HIS A 296 -9.29 27.42 -4.17
N SER A 297 -9.41 26.43 -3.27
CA SER A 297 -9.65 26.67 -1.84
C SER A 297 -8.56 27.54 -1.22
N SER A 298 -7.30 27.31 -1.57
CA SER A 298 -6.16 28.10 -1.08
C SER A 298 -6.16 29.57 -1.51
N ALA A 299 -6.97 29.94 -2.52
CA ALA A 299 -7.17 31.33 -2.91
C ALA A 299 -8.10 32.09 -1.96
N TYR A 300 -8.97 31.38 -1.22
CA TYR A 300 -9.96 31.97 -0.31
C TYR A 300 -9.68 31.68 1.17
N PHE A 301 -9.04 30.55 1.48
CA PHE A 301 -8.78 30.08 2.84
C PHE A 301 -7.28 29.80 3.03
N PRO A 302 -6.65 30.14 4.18
CA PRO A 302 -7.23 30.69 5.42
C PRO A 302 -7.65 32.16 5.37
N LYS A 303 -7.15 32.91 4.38
CA LYS A 303 -7.49 34.30 4.09
C LYS A 303 -7.50 34.49 2.58
N GLU A 304 -8.37 35.36 2.09
CA GLU A 304 -8.46 35.66 0.66
C GLU A 304 -7.14 36.21 0.10
N ARG A 305 -6.77 35.71 -1.07
CA ARG A 305 -5.56 36.06 -1.81
C ARG A 305 -5.94 36.81 -3.08
N PRO A 306 -5.96 38.15 -3.06
CA PRO A 306 -6.38 38.95 -4.22
C PRO A 306 -5.52 38.67 -5.45
N GLU A 307 -4.24 38.32 -5.26
CA GLU A 307 -3.33 38.00 -6.36
C GLU A 307 -3.80 36.80 -7.20
N LEU A 308 -4.56 35.88 -6.60
CA LEU A 308 -5.16 34.73 -7.27
C LEU A 308 -6.61 35.00 -7.67
N THR A 309 -7.43 35.58 -6.79
CA THR A 309 -8.86 35.76 -7.03
C THR A 309 -9.17 36.78 -8.13
N GLN A 310 -8.29 37.75 -8.36
CA GLN A 310 -8.42 38.69 -9.48
C GLN A 310 -8.19 38.03 -10.85
N ARG A 311 -7.41 36.94 -10.91
CA ARG A 311 -7.04 36.27 -12.16
C ARG A 311 -7.83 34.99 -12.33
N LYS A 312 -9.09 35.10 -12.78
CA LYS A 312 -10.02 33.96 -12.91
C LYS A 312 -9.45 32.78 -13.71
N TRP A 313 -8.61 33.03 -14.72
CA TRP A 313 -7.95 31.98 -15.50
C TRP A 313 -7.04 31.08 -14.65
N LEU A 314 -6.41 31.60 -13.58
CA LEU A 314 -5.62 30.80 -12.65
C LEU A 314 -6.51 29.84 -11.83
N LEU A 315 -7.75 30.21 -11.59
CA LEU A 315 -8.68 29.33 -10.88
C LEU A 315 -9.28 28.27 -11.82
N SER A 316 -9.55 28.62 -13.08
CA SER A 316 -10.17 27.72 -14.06
C SER A 316 -9.19 26.77 -14.76
N ALA A 317 -7.95 27.20 -15.05
CA ALA A 317 -6.94 26.40 -15.74
C ALA A 317 -6.71 25.00 -15.15
N PRO A 318 -6.55 24.81 -13.82
CA PRO A 318 -6.34 23.47 -13.26
C PRO A 318 -7.57 22.56 -13.45
N TYR A 319 -8.80 23.09 -13.51
CA TYR A 319 -9.98 22.28 -13.82
C TYR A 319 -10.00 21.83 -15.29
N ILE A 320 -9.54 22.68 -16.21
CA ILE A 320 -9.40 22.30 -17.63
C ILE A 320 -8.36 21.19 -17.76
N ILE A 321 -7.19 21.33 -17.11
CA ILE A 321 -6.15 20.29 -17.08
C ILE A 321 -6.71 18.98 -16.52
N ALA A 322 -7.43 19.03 -15.39
CA ALA A 322 -8.05 17.85 -14.80
C ALA A 322 -9.10 17.21 -15.70
N GLY A 323 -9.96 18.01 -16.34
CA GLY A 323 -10.99 17.55 -17.27
C GLY A 323 -10.39 16.90 -18.52
N CYS A 324 -9.41 17.55 -19.17
CA CYS A 324 -8.68 16.99 -20.30
C CYS A 324 -7.96 15.69 -19.91
N SER A 325 -7.32 15.66 -18.72
CA SER A 325 -6.66 14.45 -18.22
C SER A 325 -7.64 13.32 -17.95
N TYR A 326 -8.84 13.62 -17.46
CA TYR A 326 -9.88 12.64 -17.20
C TYR A 326 -10.48 12.08 -18.50
N VAL A 327 -10.72 12.92 -19.50
CA VAL A 327 -11.13 12.45 -20.84
C VAL A 327 -10.01 11.60 -21.44
N PHE A 328 -8.77 12.09 -21.42
CA PHE A 328 -7.61 11.34 -21.91
C PHE A 328 -7.46 9.98 -21.23
N PHE A 329 -7.75 9.87 -19.93
CA PHE A 329 -7.73 8.60 -19.19
C PHE A 329 -8.66 7.52 -19.77
N PHE A 330 -9.82 7.88 -20.34
CA PHE A 330 -10.77 6.93 -20.93
C PHE A 330 -10.53 6.65 -22.42
N PHE A 331 -9.99 7.62 -23.16
CA PHE A 331 -9.91 7.56 -24.62
C PHE A 331 -8.50 7.32 -25.17
N SER A 332 -7.45 7.34 -24.32
CA SER A 332 -6.09 7.09 -24.79
C SER A 332 -5.82 5.59 -24.98
N ASP A 333 -5.16 5.23 -26.09
CA ASP A 333 -4.53 3.91 -26.26
C ASP A 333 -3.34 3.70 -25.31
N PHE A 334 -2.92 4.76 -24.62
CA PHE A 334 -1.88 4.73 -23.60
C PHE A 334 -2.36 4.00 -22.34
N SER A 335 -1.42 3.43 -21.57
CA SER A 335 -1.80 2.75 -20.33
C SER A 335 -2.57 3.68 -19.38
N MET A 336 -3.72 3.22 -18.86
CA MET A 336 -4.59 3.99 -17.94
C MET A 336 -3.82 4.56 -16.75
N ARG A 337 -2.80 3.83 -16.27
CA ARG A 337 -1.94 4.28 -15.17
C ARG A 337 -1.07 5.46 -15.59
N ALA A 338 -0.47 5.41 -16.78
CA ALA A 338 0.41 6.47 -17.23
C ALA A 338 -0.36 7.74 -17.62
N SER A 339 -1.55 7.63 -18.22
CA SER A 339 -2.42 8.78 -18.48
C SER A 339 -2.80 9.51 -17.18
N LEU A 340 -3.17 8.76 -16.13
CA LEU A 340 -3.44 9.32 -14.81
C LEU A 340 -2.21 10.00 -14.20
N LEU A 341 -1.03 9.38 -14.26
CA LEU A 341 0.21 9.93 -13.72
C LEU A 341 0.64 11.21 -14.44
N LEU A 342 0.48 11.27 -15.76
CA LEU A 342 0.77 12.47 -16.55
C LEU A 342 -0.16 13.63 -16.16
N GLY A 343 -1.46 13.36 -16.01
CA GLY A 343 -2.42 14.37 -15.55
C GLY A 343 -2.10 14.90 -14.15
N LEU A 344 -1.75 14.01 -13.22
CA LEU A 344 -1.31 14.39 -11.88
C LEU A 344 -0.01 15.20 -11.90
N ALA A 345 0.96 14.80 -12.72
CA ALA A 345 2.22 15.54 -12.87
C ALA A 345 1.96 16.95 -13.42
N ALA A 346 1.11 17.10 -14.44
CA ALA A 346 0.73 18.41 -14.98
C ALA A 346 0.07 19.30 -13.92
N LEU A 347 -0.83 18.74 -13.10
CA LEU A 347 -1.46 19.46 -12.00
C LEU A 347 -0.45 19.86 -10.91
N LEU A 348 0.47 18.98 -10.53
CA LEU A 348 1.52 19.30 -9.55
C LEU A 348 2.49 20.37 -10.07
N LEU A 349 2.87 20.31 -11.35
CA LEU A 349 3.65 21.35 -12.00
C LEU A 349 2.91 22.69 -12.01
N TYR A 350 1.59 22.67 -12.24
CA TYR A 350 0.75 23.86 -12.12
C TYR A 350 0.76 24.43 -10.69
N VAL A 351 0.61 23.59 -9.66
CA VAL A 351 0.72 24.03 -8.25
C VAL A 351 2.09 24.64 -7.96
N LEU A 352 3.16 24.00 -8.44
CA LEU A 352 4.52 24.48 -8.28
C LEU A 352 4.71 25.85 -8.96
N TYR A 353 4.21 26.01 -10.19
CA TYR A 353 4.23 27.27 -10.92
C TYR A 353 3.54 28.38 -10.12
N VAL A 354 2.31 28.15 -9.66
CA VAL A 354 1.57 29.13 -8.85
C VAL A 354 2.32 29.47 -7.56
N TYR A 355 2.88 28.46 -6.88
CA TYR A 355 3.67 28.68 -5.67
C TYR A 355 4.90 29.55 -5.95
N VAL A 356 5.73 29.19 -6.94
CA VAL A 356 6.97 29.91 -7.26
C VAL A 356 6.68 31.34 -7.72
N ARG A 357 5.67 31.53 -8.56
CA ARG A 357 5.31 32.83 -9.13
C ARG A 357 4.78 33.81 -8.09
N PHE A 358 3.98 33.34 -7.13
CA PHE A 358 3.24 34.18 -6.19
C PHE A 358 3.76 34.16 -4.75
N ARG A 359 4.74 33.30 -4.38
CA ARG A 359 5.26 33.20 -2.99
C ARG A 359 5.74 34.53 -2.39
N ARG A 360 6.26 35.44 -3.23
CA ARG A 360 6.74 36.77 -2.79
C ARG A 360 5.61 37.77 -2.55
N GLN A 361 4.50 37.64 -3.28
CA GLN A 361 3.36 38.55 -3.22
C GLN A 361 2.37 38.23 -2.09
N CYS A 362 2.44 37.03 -1.50
CA CYS A 362 1.57 36.64 -0.39
C CYS A 362 1.72 37.55 0.84
N SER A 363 0.58 38.04 1.35
CA SER A 363 0.51 38.85 2.57
C SER A 363 1.13 38.16 3.80
N ALA A 364 1.72 38.95 4.70
CA ALA A 364 2.35 38.45 5.92
C ALA A 364 1.36 37.73 6.83
N GLU A 365 0.11 38.21 6.87
CA GLU A 365 -0.97 37.62 7.64
C GLU A 365 -1.38 36.25 7.10
N TYR A 366 -1.52 36.09 5.79
CA TYR A 366 -1.76 34.78 5.16
C TYR A 366 -0.62 33.81 5.50
N LYS A 367 0.65 34.25 5.40
CA LYS A 367 1.82 33.43 5.77
C LYS A 367 1.78 32.99 7.24
N LYS A 368 1.29 33.84 8.15
CA LYS A 368 1.13 33.53 9.58
C LYS A 368 0.02 32.51 9.81
N LEU A 369 -1.15 32.71 9.20
CA LEU A 369 -2.31 31.80 9.32
C LEU A 369 -2.03 30.44 8.70
N ASN A 370 -1.42 30.41 7.52
CA ASN A 370 -1.15 29.19 6.76
C ASN A 370 0.12 28.44 7.21
N ARG A 371 0.87 28.97 8.20
CA ARG A 371 2.14 28.39 8.65
C ARG A 371 1.98 26.94 9.08
N ALA A 372 0.97 26.64 9.89
CA ALA A 372 0.74 25.29 10.42
C ALA A 372 0.38 24.29 9.30
N VAL A 373 -0.49 24.70 8.36
CA VAL A 373 -0.87 23.87 7.21
C VAL A 373 0.32 23.61 6.29
N LYS A 374 1.15 24.63 6.03
CA LYS A 374 2.38 24.46 5.23
C LYS A 374 3.34 23.47 5.87
N TRP A 375 3.65 23.62 7.17
CA TRP A 375 4.53 22.69 7.88
C TRP A 375 3.94 21.28 7.93
N ALA A 376 2.66 21.13 8.24
CA ALA A 376 1.99 19.85 8.24
C ALA A 376 2.05 19.17 6.88
N GLY A 377 1.79 19.90 5.79
CA GLY A 377 1.90 19.39 4.42
C GLY A 377 3.32 19.00 4.04
N SER A 378 4.33 19.81 4.38
CA SER A 378 5.74 19.46 4.14
C SER A 378 6.20 18.23 4.91
N ILE A 379 5.83 18.14 6.20
CA ILE A 379 6.14 16.97 7.04
C ILE A 379 5.43 15.74 6.49
N ALA A 380 4.14 15.84 6.17
CA ALA A 380 3.38 14.75 5.58
C ALA A 380 4.01 14.27 4.27
N ALA A 381 4.38 15.18 3.35
CA ALA A 381 5.01 14.82 2.09
C ALA A 381 6.35 14.08 2.28
N VAL A 382 7.20 14.58 3.19
CA VAL A 382 8.48 13.92 3.52
C VAL A 382 8.26 12.55 4.13
N LEU A 383 7.33 12.41 5.09
CA LEU A 383 7.03 11.14 5.73
C LEU A 383 6.41 10.14 4.74
N CYS A 384 5.49 10.58 3.86
CA CYS A 384 4.94 9.75 2.79
C CYS A 384 6.05 9.27 1.83
N ALA A 385 6.98 10.15 1.46
CA ALA A 385 8.11 9.78 0.61
C ALA A 385 9.07 8.79 1.30
N LEU A 386 9.40 9.03 2.58
CA LEU A 386 10.26 8.14 3.37
C LEU A 386 9.63 6.76 3.54
N THR A 387 8.38 6.70 3.98
CA THR A 387 7.64 5.44 4.14
C THR A 387 7.47 4.70 2.80
N ALA A 388 7.16 5.39 1.70
CA ALA A 388 7.12 4.79 0.37
C ALA A 388 8.50 4.24 -0.04
N PHE A 389 9.57 5.00 0.20
CA PHE A 389 10.94 4.53 -0.03
C PHE A 389 11.26 3.28 0.79
N PHE A 390 10.95 3.26 2.09
CA PHE A 390 11.19 2.09 2.95
C PHE A 390 10.36 0.87 2.52
N VAL A 391 9.10 1.06 2.11
CA VAL A 391 8.26 -0.03 1.57
C VAL A 391 8.88 -0.63 0.32
N VAL A 392 9.44 0.18 -0.57
CA VAL A 392 10.09 -0.29 -1.80
C VAL A 392 11.49 -0.88 -1.53
N ALA A 393 12.29 -0.22 -0.69
CA ALA A 393 13.69 -0.55 -0.45
C ALA A 393 13.88 -1.80 0.42
N LEU A 394 13.00 -2.06 1.39
CA LEU A 394 13.14 -3.20 2.32
C LEU A 394 12.73 -4.56 1.72
N ARG A 395 12.38 -4.63 0.42
CA ARG A 395 12.09 -5.87 -0.33
C ARG A 395 11.13 -6.86 0.34
N GLN A 396 10.23 -6.39 1.21
CA GLN A 396 9.27 -7.26 1.90
C GLN A 396 7.91 -7.30 1.18
N GLY A 397 7.85 -8.03 0.07
CA GLY A 397 6.58 -8.47 -0.54
C GLY A 397 5.55 -7.36 -0.84
N VAL A 398 4.27 -7.70 -0.72
CA VAL A 398 3.10 -6.89 -1.14
C VAL A 398 3.19 -5.45 -0.60
N PRO A 399 3.04 -4.41 -1.45
CA PRO A 399 3.27 -3.03 -1.05
C PRO A 399 2.30 -2.59 0.06
N ARG A 400 2.84 -2.37 1.27
CA ARG A 400 2.08 -1.95 2.48
C ARG A 400 1.82 -0.44 2.47
N MET A 401 1.29 0.09 1.37
CA MET A 401 1.13 1.52 1.07
C MET A 401 0.34 2.32 2.13
N GLY A 402 -0.37 1.68 3.05
CA GLY A 402 -1.30 2.32 3.97
C GLY A 402 -0.56 3.01 5.09
N TYR A 403 0.61 2.46 5.46
CA TYR A 403 1.59 3.16 6.26
C TYR A 403 2.11 4.42 5.55
N ALA A 404 2.18 4.41 4.22
CA ALA A 404 2.69 5.53 3.46
C ALA A 404 1.71 6.70 3.34
N VAL A 405 0.41 6.46 3.53
CA VAL A 405 -0.62 7.51 3.45
C VAL A 405 -1.01 8.04 4.83
N LEU A 406 -0.71 7.29 5.91
CA LEU A 406 -0.96 7.70 7.29
C LEU A 406 -0.49 9.13 7.63
N PRO A 407 0.69 9.60 7.18
CA PRO A 407 1.12 10.97 7.46
C PRO A 407 0.20 12.06 6.90
N LEU A 408 -0.64 11.76 5.90
CA LEU A 408 -1.58 12.74 5.35
C LEU A 408 -2.62 13.21 6.36
N VAL A 409 -2.89 12.45 7.44
CA VAL A 409 -3.79 12.86 8.54
C VAL A 409 -3.36 14.19 9.17
N LEU A 410 -2.08 14.55 9.06
CA LEU A 410 -1.58 15.85 9.53
C LEU A 410 -2.27 17.03 8.83
N LEU A 411 -2.75 16.88 7.59
CA LEU A 411 -3.43 17.93 6.85
C LEU A 411 -4.81 18.30 7.45
N PRO A 412 -5.81 17.39 7.57
CA PRO A 412 -7.08 17.74 8.20
C PRO A 412 -6.90 18.20 9.65
N LEU A 413 -5.96 17.63 10.40
CA LEU A 413 -5.64 18.10 11.75
C LEU A 413 -5.08 19.54 11.76
N SER A 414 -4.25 19.89 10.77
CA SER A 414 -3.71 21.25 10.65
C SER A 414 -4.81 22.28 10.33
N TYR A 415 -5.79 21.92 9.50
CA TYR A 415 -6.97 22.73 9.23
C TYR A 415 -7.80 22.92 10.49
N LEU A 416 -8.07 21.84 11.24
CA LEU A 416 -8.80 21.91 12.51
C LEU A 416 -8.11 22.87 13.50
N TYR A 417 -6.79 22.74 13.60
CA TYR A 417 -5.95 23.56 14.46
C TYR A 417 -6.04 25.04 14.09
N ILE A 418 -5.86 25.42 12.81
CA ILE A 418 -5.88 26.85 12.44
C ILE A 418 -7.28 27.45 12.57
N ILE A 419 -8.34 26.68 12.30
CA ILE A 419 -9.73 27.13 12.45
C ILE A 419 -10.00 27.44 13.93
N GLY A 420 -9.65 26.53 14.84
CA GLY A 420 -9.85 26.77 16.27
C GLY A 420 -8.90 27.82 16.87
N ARG A 421 -7.63 27.82 16.46
CA ARG A 421 -6.62 28.74 17.00
C ARG A 421 -6.89 30.19 16.60
N TYR A 422 -7.29 30.42 15.35
CA TYR A 422 -7.49 31.77 14.80
C TYR A 422 -8.97 32.15 14.63
N ARG A 423 -9.91 31.30 15.11
CA ARG A 423 -11.36 31.52 15.01
C ARG A 423 -11.83 31.80 13.58
N LEU A 424 -11.27 31.05 12.63
CA LEU A 424 -11.62 31.19 11.21
C LEU A 424 -13.01 30.59 10.96
N LEU A 425 -13.65 31.01 9.86
CA LEU A 425 -14.99 30.54 9.45
C LEU A 425 -16.08 30.77 10.52
N ASP A 426 -15.88 31.79 11.37
CA ASP A 426 -16.74 32.14 12.52
C ASP A 426 -16.97 30.98 13.50
N LEU A 427 -16.06 30.00 13.51
CA LEU A 427 -16.10 28.85 14.41
C LEU A 427 -15.34 29.15 15.70
N ASN A 428 -16.08 29.25 16.81
CA ASN A 428 -15.50 29.36 18.15
C ASN A 428 -15.13 27.98 18.72
N LEU A 429 -14.20 27.28 18.05
CA LEU A 429 -13.64 26.03 18.56
C LEU A 429 -12.59 26.33 19.62
N ARG A 430 -13.01 26.42 20.88
CA ARG A 430 -12.09 26.47 22.03
C ARG A 430 -11.78 25.06 22.50
N VAL A 431 -10.59 24.56 22.16
CA VAL A 431 -10.05 23.35 22.80
C VAL A 431 -9.21 23.82 23.99
N GLY A 432 -9.66 23.50 25.21
CA GLY A 432 -8.94 23.83 26.43
C GLY A 432 -7.52 23.23 26.40
N ARG A 433 -6.55 23.92 27.02
CA ARG A 433 -5.16 23.40 27.12
C ARG A 433 -5.12 22.01 27.74
N ASN A 434 -6.08 21.72 28.62
CA ASN A 434 -6.17 20.46 29.32
C ASN A 434 -6.56 19.32 28.38
N VAL A 435 -7.56 19.55 27.53
CA VAL A 435 -7.96 18.62 26.46
C VAL A 435 -6.83 18.43 25.45
N GLN A 436 -6.13 19.51 25.06
CA GLN A 436 -4.97 19.41 24.16
C GLN A 436 -3.86 18.54 24.75
N TYR A 437 -3.55 18.71 26.04
CA TYR A 437 -2.57 17.90 26.74
C TYR A 437 -2.99 16.42 26.77
N LEU A 438 -4.25 16.13 27.12
CA LEU A 438 -4.76 14.75 27.17
C LEU A 438 -4.65 14.06 25.82
N ILE A 439 -5.08 14.70 24.74
CA ILE A 439 -5.00 14.15 23.38
C ILE A 439 -3.55 13.86 22.98
N VAL A 440 -2.64 14.83 23.18
CA VAL A 440 -1.22 14.67 22.81
C VAL A 440 -0.54 13.62 23.69
N SER A 441 -0.83 13.63 25.00
CA SER A 441 -0.28 12.67 25.95
C SER A 441 -0.70 11.25 25.64
N TRP A 442 -2.00 11.01 25.39
CA TRP A 442 -2.52 9.69 24.99
C TRP A 442 -1.94 9.22 23.65
N GLY A 443 -1.82 10.13 22.66
CA GLY A 443 -1.19 9.82 21.39
C GLY A 443 0.27 9.39 21.56
N CYS A 444 1.05 10.14 22.35
CA CYS A 444 2.43 9.74 22.69
C CYS A 444 2.46 8.41 23.43
N SER A 445 1.62 8.19 24.44
CA SER A 445 1.55 6.93 25.18
C SER A 445 1.28 5.74 24.28
N ALA A 446 0.33 5.85 23.35
CA ALA A 446 0.01 4.80 22.38
C ALA A 446 1.22 4.47 21.48
N VAL A 447 1.95 5.48 21.00
CA VAL A 447 3.17 5.28 20.21
C VAL A 447 4.27 4.59 21.02
N PHE A 448 4.46 4.98 22.29
CA PHE A 448 5.45 4.37 23.17
C PHE A 448 5.13 2.90 23.47
N VAL A 449 3.88 2.62 23.86
CA VAL A 449 3.44 1.25 24.16
C VAL A 449 3.50 0.39 22.90
N GLY A 450 3.02 0.89 21.77
CA GLY A 450 3.08 0.17 20.49
C GLY A 450 4.52 -0.10 20.04
N GLY A 451 5.42 0.88 20.15
CA GLY A 451 6.83 0.71 19.84
C GLY A 451 7.53 -0.30 20.76
N PHE A 452 7.21 -0.28 22.05
CA PHE A 452 7.74 -1.24 23.02
C PHE A 452 7.29 -2.67 22.70
N LEU A 453 5.97 -2.88 22.49
CA LEU A 453 5.42 -4.18 22.14
C LEU A 453 5.98 -4.70 20.81
N TYR A 454 6.10 -3.82 19.81
CA TYR A 454 6.70 -4.19 18.53
C TYR A 454 8.16 -4.66 18.70
N MET A 455 8.99 -3.91 19.43
CA MET A 455 10.37 -4.33 19.69
C MET A 455 10.45 -5.62 20.49
N LEU A 456 9.56 -5.81 21.48
CA LEU A 456 9.48 -7.03 22.26
C LEU A 456 9.15 -8.26 21.39
N MET A 457 8.17 -8.13 20.48
CA MET A 457 7.77 -9.22 19.58
C MET A 457 8.84 -9.58 18.54
N ASN A 458 9.70 -8.63 18.17
CA ASN A 458 10.76 -8.84 17.18
C ASN A 458 12.13 -9.15 17.83
N LEU A 459 12.23 -9.08 19.16
CA LEU A 459 13.46 -9.37 19.91
C LEU A 459 14.07 -10.74 19.58
N PRO A 460 13.29 -11.84 19.48
CA PRO A 460 13.84 -13.17 19.21
C PRO A 460 14.39 -13.34 17.79
N ALA A 461 14.03 -12.44 16.86
CA ALA A 461 14.50 -12.50 15.49
C ALA A 461 15.90 -11.88 15.29
N LEU A 462 16.46 -11.25 16.34
CA LEU A 462 17.80 -10.71 16.30
C LEU A 462 18.82 -11.85 16.32
N PRO A 463 19.77 -11.90 15.36
CA PRO A 463 20.84 -12.90 15.35
C PRO A 463 21.88 -12.55 16.43
N ILE A 464 21.56 -12.82 17.69
CA ILE A 464 22.46 -12.62 18.81
C ILE A 464 23.29 -13.89 18.96
N ALA A 465 24.58 -13.83 18.60
CA ALA A 465 25.51 -14.90 18.89
C ALA A 465 25.79 -14.92 20.40
N VAL A 466 25.19 -15.86 21.12
CA VAL A 466 25.44 -16.03 22.54
C VAL A 466 26.67 -16.94 22.73
N PRO A 467 27.74 -16.48 23.40
CA PRO A 467 28.90 -17.33 23.66
C PRO A 467 28.53 -18.53 24.53
N ASN A 468 29.17 -19.67 24.28
CA ASN A 468 28.90 -20.90 25.02
C ASN A 468 29.62 -20.85 26.37
N PHE A 469 28.84 -20.90 27.46
CA PHE A 469 29.38 -20.97 28.81
C PHE A 469 29.18 -22.39 29.39
N ARG A 470 30.25 -22.96 29.94
CA ARG A 470 30.19 -24.17 30.78
C ARG A 470 30.53 -23.77 32.21
N MET A 471 29.69 -24.17 33.16
CA MET A 471 29.94 -23.96 34.59
C MET A 471 30.42 -25.29 35.17
N SER A 472 31.68 -25.37 35.57
CA SER A 472 32.29 -26.54 36.20
C SER A 472 32.97 -26.10 37.49
N ASP A 473 32.60 -26.71 38.62
CA ASP A 473 33.21 -26.52 39.95
C ASP A 473 33.53 -25.06 40.33
N GLY A 474 32.55 -24.16 40.14
CA GLY A 474 32.66 -22.76 40.55
C GLY A 474 33.35 -21.82 39.56
N TYR A 475 33.83 -22.32 38.42
CA TYR A 475 34.41 -21.52 37.35
C TYR A 475 33.48 -21.42 36.13
N LEU A 476 33.44 -20.24 35.53
CA LEU A 476 32.73 -19.97 34.28
C LEU A 476 33.75 -20.05 33.14
N GLU A 477 33.69 -21.11 32.34
CA GLU A 477 34.58 -21.30 31.18
C GLU A 477 33.83 -20.94 29.89
N ILE A 478 34.46 -20.15 29.03
CA ILE A 478 33.99 -19.88 27.67
C ILE A 478 34.55 -21.00 26.80
N VAL A 479 33.68 -21.87 26.30
CA VAL A 479 34.08 -23.08 25.56
C VAL A 479 33.74 -22.91 24.09
N ASP A 480 34.66 -23.22 23.17
CA ASP A 480 34.39 -23.14 21.73
C ASP A 480 33.48 -24.27 21.23
N GLU A 481 33.30 -25.33 22.03
CA GLU A 481 32.41 -26.45 21.73
C GLU A 481 30.92 -26.05 21.81
N PRO A 482 30.09 -26.46 20.83
CA PRO A 482 28.67 -26.15 20.83
C PRO A 482 27.95 -26.84 22.00
N LEU A 483 27.24 -26.04 22.81
CA LEU A 483 26.35 -26.54 23.86
C LEU A 483 25.26 -27.45 23.29
N ALA A 484 24.80 -28.41 24.09
CA ALA A 484 23.62 -29.21 23.75
C ALA A 484 22.42 -28.29 23.42
N PRO A 485 21.62 -28.56 22.37
CA PRO A 485 20.60 -27.64 21.85
C PRO A 485 19.62 -27.13 22.92
N ALA A 486 19.28 -27.99 23.88
CA ALA A 486 18.39 -27.65 24.98
C ALA A 486 18.96 -26.58 25.93
N ARG A 487 20.27 -26.60 26.23
CA ARG A 487 20.92 -25.62 27.11
C ARG A 487 21.10 -24.27 26.42
N LEU A 488 21.44 -24.29 25.13
CA LEU A 488 21.55 -23.08 24.31
C LEU A 488 20.21 -22.34 24.23
N ALA A 489 19.10 -23.05 24.02
CA ALA A 489 17.76 -22.45 24.02
C ALA A 489 17.37 -21.82 25.37
N VAL A 490 17.81 -22.38 26.50
CA VAL A 490 17.58 -21.78 27.83
C VAL A 490 18.40 -20.51 27.99
N LEU A 491 19.67 -20.52 27.60
CA LEU A 491 20.55 -19.36 27.68
C LEU A 491 20.05 -18.20 26.80
N GLU A 492 19.64 -18.49 25.56
CA GLU A 492 19.03 -17.50 24.66
C GLU A 492 17.79 -16.85 25.29
N LYS A 493 16.90 -17.66 25.90
CA LYS A 493 15.70 -17.14 26.60
C LYS A 493 16.07 -16.22 27.76
N VAL A 494 17.09 -16.56 28.54
CA VAL A 494 17.58 -15.70 29.64
C VAL A 494 18.12 -14.38 29.08
N VAL A 495 18.93 -14.42 28.01
CA VAL A 495 19.46 -13.21 27.36
C VAL A 495 18.32 -12.33 26.83
N PHE A 496 17.34 -12.91 26.12
CA PHE A 496 16.18 -12.17 25.63
C PHE A 496 15.34 -11.57 26.76
N MET A 497 15.19 -12.28 27.89
CA MET A 497 14.48 -11.77 29.07
C MET A 497 15.21 -10.57 29.67
N LEU A 498 16.54 -10.65 29.84
CA LEU A 498 17.36 -9.53 30.31
C LEU A 498 17.30 -8.33 29.37
N LEU A 499 17.38 -8.58 28.06
CA LEU A 499 17.27 -7.54 27.03
C LEU A 499 15.88 -6.90 27.03
N ALA A 500 14.80 -7.67 27.23
CA ALA A 500 13.44 -7.15 27.37
C ALA A 500 13.27 -6.27 28.62
N ILE A 501 13.87 -6.67 29.74
CA ILE A 501 13.91 -5.84 30.97
C ILE A 501 14.67 -4.54 30.70
N ALA A 502 15.83 -4.60 30.07
CA ALA A 502 16.60 -3.41 29.70
C ALA A 502 15.80 -2.48 28.78
N LEU A 503 15.12 -3.05 27.78
CA LEU A 503 14.23 -2.33 26.86
C LEU A 503 13.11 -1.60 27.62
N LEU A 504 12.50 -2.23 28.62
CA LEU A 504 11.48 -1.63 29.48
C LEU A 504 12.01 -0.39 30.22
N PHE A 505 13.23 -0.47 30.79
CA PHE A 505 13.85 0.67 31.47
C PHE A 505 14.13 1.83 30.51
N VAL A 506 14.63 1.54 29.30
CA VAL A 506 14.88 2.54 28.25
C VAL A 506 13.58 3.22 27.84
N PHE A 507 12.54 2.45 27.50
CA PHE A 507 11.23 2.98 27.12
C PHE A 507 10.59 3.78 28.26
N ARG A 508 10.67 3.30 29.50
CA ARG A 508 10.17 4.03 30.68
C ARG A 508 10.90 5.35 30.89
N ARG A 509 12.22 5.40 30.69
CA ARG A 509 13.00 6.64 30.80
C ARG A 509 12.60 7.64 29.72
N LEU A 510 12.52 7.18 28.48
CA LEU A 510 12.16 8.02 27.34
C LEU A 510 10.70 8.51 27.45
N TYR A 511 9.77 7.64 27.85
CA TYR A 511 8.37 8.00 28.12
C TYR A 511 8.25 9.09 29.18
N ARG A 512 8.95 8.95 30.32
CA ARG A 512 8.95 9.98 31.37
C ARG A 512 9.54 11.30 30.89
N ALA A 513 10.59 11.27 30.07
CA ALA A 513 11.18 12.49 29.50
C ALA A 513 10.20 13.22 28.58
N VAL A 514 9.49 12.50 27.70
CA VAL A 514 8.48 13.07 26.79
C VAL A 514 7.29 13.63 27.57
N GLN A 515 6.73 12.87 28.52
CA GLN A 515 5.61 13.34 29.33
C GLN A 515 5.99 14.56 30.18
N GLY A 516 7.20 14.58 30.77
CA GLY A 516 7.71 15.74 31.51
C GLY A 516 7.93 16.98 30.63
N PHE A 517 8.28 16.80 29.35
CA PHE A 517 8.33 17.89 28.38
C PHE A 517 6.93 18.40 28.02
N LEU A 518 5.97 17.49 27.77
CA LEU A 518 4.58 17.84 27.49
C LEU A 518 3.94 18.59 28.66
N ALA A 519 4.11 18.09 29.89
CA ALA A 519 3.60 18.72 31.09
C ALA A 519 4.09 20.16 31.21
N ARG A 520 5.41 20.40 31.07
CA ARG A 520 6.01 21.76 31.08
C ARG A 520 5.50 22.66 29.95
N LYS A 521 5.20 22.09 28.78
CA LYS A 521 4.71 22.83 27.62
C LYS A 521 3.26 23.27 27.77
N PHE A 522 2.41 22.44 28.37
CA PHE A 522 0.97 22.71 28.51
C PHE A 522 0.58 23.34 29.86
N TYR A 523 1.32 23.04 30.93
CA TYR A 523 1.09 23.52 32.29
C TYR A 523 2.37 24.16 32.86
N ARG A 524 2.22 25.31 33.54
CA ARG A 524 3.33 26.00 34.22
C ARG A 524 3.59 25.45 35.64
N THR A 525 2.64 24.73 36.22
CA THR A 525 2.71 24.11 37.56
C THR A 525 2.17 22.68 37.50
N GLY A 526 2.50 21.86 38.51
CA GLY A 526 2.28 20.41 38.53
C GLY A 526 0.88 19.95 38.09
N TYR A 527 0.85 18.88 37.31
CA TYR A 527 -0.35 18.34 36.67
C TYR A 527 -1.26 17.61 37.67
N ASP A 528 -2.47 18.11 37.93
CA ASP A 528 -3.48 17.44 38.74
C ASP A 528 -4.49 16.68 37.85
N TYR A 529 -4.36 15.35 37.82
CA TYR A 529 -5.16 14.46 36.99
C TYR A 529 -6.66 14.53 37.31
N ARG A 530 -7.03 14.75 38.58
CA ARG A 530 -8.46 14.80 39.00
C ARG A 530 -9.17 16.00 38.41
N ARG A 531 -8.52 17.15 38.39
CA ARG A 531 -9.07 18.38 37.83
C ARG A 531 -9.33 18.27 36.33
N ALA A 532 -8.42 17.64 35.60
CA ALA A 532 -8.55 17.47 34.15
C ALA A 532 -9.71 16.55 33.76
N VAL A 533 -9.98 15.49 34.52
CA VAL A 533 -11.10 14.57 34.28
C VAL A 533 -12.44 15.26 34.56
N ASN A 534 -12.53 16.03 35.65
CA ASN A 534 -13.75 16.76 35.99
C ASN A 534 -14.10 17.81 34.93
N GLU A 535 -13.11 18.58 34.44
CA GLU A 535 -13.34 19.53 33.35
C GLU A 535 -13.76 18.84 32.04
N LEU A 536 -13.24 17.63 31.77
CA LEU A 536 -13.65 16.86 30.59
C LEU A 536 -15.10 16.38 30.70
N SER A 537 -15.53 15.94 31.89
CA SER A 537 -16.94 15.61 32.15
C SER A 537 -17.84 16.83 32.02
N GLU A 538 -17.40 17.99 32.48
CA GLU A 538 -18.16 19.25 32.39
C GLU A 538 -18.34 19.70 30.94
N ILE A 539 -17.29 19.58 30.11
CA ILE A 539 -17.35 19.91 28.69
C ILE A 539 -18.27 18.94 27.92
N MET A 540 -18.31 17.65 28.30
CA MET A 540 -19.23 16.69 27.69
C MET A 540 -20.67 16.90 28.17
N ALA A 541 -20.87 17.29 29.42
CA ALA A 541 -22.20 17.56 29.97
C ALA A 541 -22.82 18.86 29.45
N THR A 542 -22.02 19.87 29.12
CA THR A 542 -22.51 21.18 28.63
C THR A 542 -22.78 21.26 27.13
N LYS A 543 -22.62 20.15 26.39
CA LYS A 543 -22.81 20.09 24.92
C LYS A 543 -23.73 18.97 24.42
N LEU A 544 -24.38 18.25 25.32
CA LEU A 544 -25.66 17.59 25.04
C LEU A 544 -26.77 18.60 25.30
#